data_AF-A0A453FMT1-F1
#
_entry.id   AF-A0A453FMT1-F1
#
_cell.length_a   1.000
_cell.length_b   1.000
_cell.length_c   1.000
_cell.angle_alpha   90.00
_cell.angle_beta   90.00
_cell.angle_gamma   90.00
#
_symmetry.space_group_name_H-M   'P 1'
#
loop_
_entity.id
_entity.type
_entity.pdbx_description
1 polymer ?
#
loop_
_entity_poly.entity_id
_entity_poly.type
_entity_poly.pdbx_seq_one_letter_code
_entity_poly.pdbx_strand_id
1 'polypeptide(L)'
;MGAAPSTPRLGEAGAASPGAAEQMFAALVGDRAYPISSEFWRQLLELPLTQQWPRDRVLQACHAFAQNNYHTKHLAKILIHLVWCLQECTSASSVTSSVYRKAINAAYISSIFLKFIIENAKADNWQELCLDIDKDEKGLEIFPSDQSVEYFLMKGVLNYIGSVDVSPESCYLHHELLNLMLVLMSTQLCSGPSPEPKDVHPFIDAAMLQDSSIVASVVQKLLLNFVRRPQIPSNGSHPVFSDDGGPGVLQRVGSAAANFVLLPYYTFNYFVSASAEGTTSQLADNSLLVLLILIYYRKCISMNESIPTDGVYMSDSNTNVKDAPAFHENPYCKALNNAKDIQFDHADVEGNAQNGPVVSLSFASLFDALGTCLKDESSVLLLYSLVHGNCDFQEYVLVRTDLDTLLMPILEMLYNASRKTSNQIYMLLIILLILSQDSTFNASVHKLVRKLTRFSLFNEFFHDLVFTFRCFLAFLGTRSASCIKLLWDH
;
A
#
# COMPACT_ATOMS: atom_id res chain seq x y z
N MET A 1 -30.10 74.12 -15.00
CA MET A 1 -28.64 73.87 -15.03
C MET A 1 -28.18 73.93 -13.58
N GLY A 2 -27.80 72.86 -12.87
CA GLY A 2 -27.40 71.52 -13.25
C GLY A 2 -26.06 71.21 -12.57
N ALA A 3 -26.08 70.78 -11.30
CA ALA A 3 -24.97 70.08 -10.64
C ALA A 3 -25.45 69.48 -9.31
N ALA A 4 -25.56 68.16 -9.24
CA ALA A 4 -25.47 67.39 -8.00
C ALA A 4 -24.76 66.06 -8.33
N PRO A 5 -23.87 65.56 -7.45
CA PRO A 5 -22.94 64.49 -7.78
C PRO A 5 -23.58 63.11 -7.68
N SER A 6 -23.22 62.24 -8.63
CA SER A 6 -23.67 60.86 -8.76
C SER A 6 -23.12 59.97 -7.64
N THR A 7 -24.00 59.37 -6.84
CA THR A 7 -23.69 58.19 -6.03
C THR A 7 -23.70 56.94 -6.92
N PRO A 8 -22.70 56.04 -6.85
CA PRO A 8 -22.73 54.80 -7.60
C PRO A 8 -23.72 53.84 -6.93
N ARG A 9 -24.68 53.34 -7.72
CA ARG A 9 -25.56 52.25 -7.32
C ARG A 9 -24.72 51.01 -7.08
N LEU A 10 -24.86 50.46 -5.87
CA LEU A 10 -24.44 49.12 -5.48
C LEU A 10 -25.15 48.14 -6.42
N GLY A 11 -24.47 47.75 -7.49
CA GLY A 11 -24.93 46.69 -8.38
C GLY A 11 -24.88 45.39 -7.61
N GLU A 12 -26.04 44.75 -7.50
CA GLU A 12 -26.18 43.34 -7.17
C GLU A 12 -25.17 42.55 -8.00
N ALA A 13 -24.09 42.11 -7.36
CA ALA A 13 -23.28 41.03 -7.87
C ALA A 13 -24.20 39.81 -7.85
N GLY A 14 -24.84 39.53 -8.98
CA GLY A 14 -25.61 38.32 -9.20
C GLY A 14 -24.72 37.14 -8.84
N ALA A 15 -25.00 36.52 -7.69
CA ALA A 15 -24.40 35.26 -7.32
C ALA A 15 -24.82 34.25 -8.40
N ALA A 16 -23.90 33.91 -9.29
CA ALA A 16 -24.10 32.85 -10.26
C ALA A 16 -24.59 31.62 -9.48
N SER A 17 -25.70 31.02 -9.93
CA SER A 17 -26.22 29.80 -9.31
C SER A 17 -25.11 28.74 -9.26
N PRO A 18 -24.87 28.09 -8.11
CA PRO A 18 -23.84 27.06 -8.02
C PRO A 18 -24.05 26.01 -9.10
N GLY A 19 -22.99 25.62 -9.82
CA GLY A 19 -23.06 24.57 -10.83
C GLY A 19 -23.59 23.26 -10.24
N ALA A 20 -24.14 22.37 -11.07
CA ALA A 20 -24.76 21.12 -10.61
C ALA A 20 -23.84 20.27 -9.72
N ALA A 21 -22.53 20.23 -10.01
CA ALA A 21 -21.54 19.55 -9.18
C ALA A 21 -21.43 20.16 -7.77
N GLU A 22 -21.44 21.49 -7.66
CA GLU A 22 -21.34 22.17 -6.37
C GLU A 22 -22.58 21.91 -5.50
N GLN A 23 -23.76 21.82 -6.11
CA GLN A 23 -25.00 21.49 -5.40
C GLN A 23 -24.96 20.06 -4.85
N MET A 24 -24.46 19.10 -5.65
CA MET A 24 -24.32 17.70 -5.22
C MET A 24 -23.30 17.54 -4.09
N PHE A 25 -22.18 18.25 -4.14
CA PHE A 25 -21.22 18.24 -3.03
C PHE A 25 -21.72 18.96 -1.79
N ALA A 26 -22.42 20.09 -1.93
CA ALA A 26 -23.08 20.75 -0.82
C ALA A 26 -24.12 19.83 -0.16
N ALA A 27 -24.85 19.05 -0.96
CA ALA A 27 -25.78 18.03 -0.46
C ALA A 27 -25.05 16.88 0.25
N LEU A 28 -23.90 16.44 -0.27
CA LEU A 28 -23.10 15.38 0.35
C LEU A 28 -22.60 15.75 1.75
N VAL A 29 -22.09 16.97 1.92
CA VAL A 29 -21.55 17.45 3.20
C VAL A 29 -22.60 18.07 4.12
N GLY A 30 -23.85 18.18 3.64
CA GLY A 30 -24.97 18.72 4.37
C GLY A 30 -25.49 17.79 5.48
N ASP A 31 -26.49 18.27 6.21
CA ASP A 31 -27.15 17.57 7.32
C ASP A 31 -28.22 16.56 6.88
N ARG A 32 -28.72 16.69 5.64
CA ARG A 32 -29.72 15.80 5.08
C ARG A 32 -29.12 14.43 4.75
N ALA A 33 -29.60 13.39 5.42
CA ALA A 33 -29.24 12.00 5.12
C ALA A 33 -29.93 11.51 3.82
N TYR A 34 -29.15 10.93 2.91
CA TYR A 34 -29.66 10.25 1.72
C TYR A 34 -29.66 8.73 1.92
N PRO A 35 -30.77 8.02 1.61
CA PRO A 35 -30.80 6.57 1.67
C PRO A 35 -29.77 5.93 0.75
N ILE A 36 -29.25 4.74 1.09
CA ILE A 36 -28.26 4.04 0.25
C ILE A 36 -28.77 3.75 -1.17
N SER A 37 -30.08 3.50 -1.33
CA SER A 37 -30.76 3.28 -2.63
C SER A 37 -31.07 4.55 -3.42
N SER A 38 -30.74 5.73 -2.89
CA SER A 38 -31.09 7.01 -3.52
C SER A 38 -30.36 7.21 -4.86
N GLU A 39 -31.07 7.77 -5.84
CA GLU A 39 -30.50 8.22 -7.12
C GLU A 39 -29.38 9.26 -6.94
N PHE A 40 -29.37 9.95 -5.79
CA PHE A 40 -28.32 10.88 -5.38
C PHE A 40 -26.91 10.29 -5.58
N TRP A 41 -26.69 9.04 -5.16
CA TRP A 41 -25.37 8.40 -5.23
C TRP A 41 -24.92 8.18 -6.67
N ARG A 42 -25.84 7.76 -7.55
CA ARG A 42 -25.55 7.58 -8.97
C ARG A 42 -25.16 8.91 -9.60
N GLN A 43 -25.95 9.95 -9.35
CA GLN A 43 -25.69 11.29 -9.89
C GLN A 43 -24.36 11.86 -9.38
N LEU A 44 -24.05 11.70 -8.09
CA LEU A 44 -22.81 12.17 -7.47
C LEU A 44 -21.60 11.50 -8.10
N LEU A 45 -21.63 10.18 -8.25
CA LEU A 45 -20.50 9.38 -8.73
C LEU A 45 -20.29 9.47 -10.25
N GLU A 46 -21.29 9.94 -11.02
CA GLU A 46 -21.15 10.19 -12.45
C GLU A 46 -20.53 11.56 -12.77
N LEU A 47 -20.43 12.46 -11.79
CA LEU A 47 -19.90 13.81 -11.99
C LEU A 47 -18.45 13.79 -12.51
N PRO A 48 -18.10 14.68 -13.44
CA PRO A 48 -16.71 14.92 -13.78
C PRO A 48 -16.04 15.66 -12.62
N LEU A 49 -15.18 14.98 -11.86
CA LEU A 49 -14.41 15.57 -10.75
C LEU A 49 -13.23 16.43 -11.23
N THR A 50 -13.38 17.11 -12.37
CA THR A 50 -12.35 17.93 -13.02
C THR A 50 -12.24 19.35 -12.42
N GLN A 51 -13.14 19.73 -11.51
CA GLN A 51 -13.20 21.08 -10.98
C GLN A 51 -12.24 21.27 -9.80
N GLN A 52 -11.28 22.21 -9.94
CA GLN A 52 -10.38 22.57 -8.85
C GLN A 52 -11.11 23.42 -7.80
N TRP A 53 -11.18 22.92 -6.58
CA TRP A 53 -11.73 23.67 -5.45
C TRP A 53 -10.62 24.39 -4.67
N PRO A 54 -10.85 25.65 -4.25
CA PRO A 54 -9.94 26.34 -3.35
C PRO A 54 -9.74 25.55 -2.05
N ARG A 55 -8.53 25.62 -1.48
CA ARG A 55 -8.15 24.89 -0.27
C ARG A 55 -9.11 25.11 0.89
N ASP A 56 -9.46 26.36 1.17
CA ASP A 56 -10.37 26.71 2.28
C ASP A 56 -11.76 26.10 2.10
N ARG A 57 -12.22 25.98 0.84
CA ARG A 57 -13.50 25.38 0.51
C ARG A 57 -13.51 23.87 0.75
N VAL A 58 -12.41 23.18 0.41
CA VAL A 58 -12.25 21.75 0.67
C VAL A 58 -12.23 21.49 2.18
N LEU A 59 -11.47 22.29 2.95
CA LEU A 59 -11.47 22.18 4.41
C LEU A 59 -12.85 22.39 5.02
N GLN A 60 -13.56 23.44 4.59
CA GLN A 60 -14.90 23.73 5.10
C GLN A 60 -15.86 22.57 4.81
N ALA A 61 -15.76 21.98 3.61
CA ALA A 61 -16.52 20.79 3.23
C ALA A 61 -16.15 19.58 4.11
N CYS A 62 -14.86 19.35 4.38
CA CYS A 62 -14.40 18.28 5.25
C CYS A 62 -14.90 18.43 6.70
N HIS A 63 -14.83 19.64 7.26
CA HIS A 63 -15.38 19.92 8.59
C HIS A 63 -16.89 19.67 8.65
N ALA A 64 -17.64 20.17 7.66
CA ALA A 64 -19.09 19.97 7.59
C ALA A 64 -19.44 18.48 7.44
N PHE A 65 -18.74 17.77 6.56
CA PHE A 65 -18.92 16.34 6.35
C PHE A 65 -18.64 15.54 7.63
N ALA A 66 -17.50 15.76 8.29
CA ALA A 66 -17.15 15.06 9.52
C ALA A 66 -18.16 15.29 10.65
N GLN A 67 -18.70 16.51 10.77
CA GLN A 67 -19.74 16.82 11.76
C GLN A 67 -21.07 16.14 11.44
N ASN A 68 -21.47 16.14 10.17
CA ASN A 68 -22.76 15.58 9.76
C ASN A 68 -22.72 14.05 9.55
N ASN A 69 -21.53 13.44 9.42
CA ASN A 69 -21.38 12.00 9.17
C ASN A 69 -21.96 11.13 10.30
N TYR A 70 -21.92 11.59 11.56
CA TYR A 70 -22.55 10.91 12.70
C TYR A 70 -24.04 10.63 12.51
N HIS A 71 -24.74 11.49 11.76
CA HIS A 71 -26.17 11.35 11.51
C HIS A 71 -26.46 10.82 10.11
N THR A 72 -25.71 11.29 9.11
CA THR A 72 -25.97 10.97 7.71
C THR A 72 -25.44 9.60 7.28
N LYS A 73 -24.38 9.14 7.95
CA LYS A 73 -23.64 7.90 7.63
C LYS A 73 -23.18 7.87 6.16
N HIS A 74 -22.93 9.05 5.58
CA HIS A 74 -22.57 9.18 4.17
C HIS A 74 -21.23 8.52 3.85
N LEU A 75 -20.28 8.51 4.80
CA LEU A 75 -19.00 7.82 4.60
C LEU A 75 -19.22 6.31 4.37
N ALA A 76 -19.92 5.64 5.28
CA ALA A 76 -20.24 4.21 5.16
C ALA A 76 -20.94 3.90 3.83
N LYS A 77 -21.91 4.73 3.45
CA LYS A 77 -22.69 4.57 2.20
C LYS A 77 -21.81 4.71 0.95
N ILE A 78 -20.91 5.70 0.87
CA ILE A 78 -19.99 5.83 -0.28
C ILE A 78 -19.05 4.63 -0.35
N LEU A 79 -18.54 4.15 0.77
CA LEU A 79 -17.65 2.98 0.80
C LEU A 79 -18.35 1.71 0.29
N ILE A 80 -19.63 1.53 0.62
CA ILE A 80 -20.43 0.43 0.05
C ILE A 80 -20.65 0.60 -1.45
N HIS A 81 -21.01 1.81 -1.90
CA HIS A 81 -21.17 2.11 -3.33
C HIS A 81 -19.87 1.89 -4.11
N LEU A 82 -18.72 2.20 -3.52
CA LEU A 82 -17.42 1.88 -4.10
C LEU A 82 -17.30 0.37 -4.37
N VAL A 83 -17.55 -0.47 -3.36
CA VAL A 83 -17.46 -1.92 -3.52
C VAL A 83 -18.44 -2.44 -4.59
N TRP A 84 -19.67 -1.92 -4.64
CA TRP A 84 -20.61 -2.27 -5.71
C TRP A 84 -20.08 -1.90 -7.10
N CYS A 85 -19.47 -0.73 -7.25
CA CYS A 85 -18.82 -0.34 -8.51
C CYS A 85 -17.64 -1.27 -8.84
N LEU A 86 -16.86 -1.72 -7.86
CA LEU A 86 -15.76 -2.67 -8.07
C LEU A 86 -16.27 -4.06 -8.50
N GLN A 87 -17.34 -4.54 -7.90
CA GLN A 87 -18.00 -5.80 -8.27
C GLN A 87 -18.54 -5.75 -9.70
N GLU A 88 -19.10 -4.61 -10.12
CA GLU A 88 -19.54 -4.39 -11.50
C GLU A 88 -18.35 -4.39 -12.47
N CYS A 89 -17.23 -3.76 -12.10
CA CYS A 89 -15.99 -3.80 -12.89
C CYS A 89 -15.44 -5.22 -13.08
N THR A 90 -15.65 -6.13 -12.12
CA THR A 90 -15.16 -7.51 -12.21
C THR A 90 -16.11 -8.46 -12.93
N SER A 91 -17.42 -8.17 -12.93
CA SER A 91 -18.45 -9.12 -13.40
C SER A 91 -18.84 -8.93 -14.87
N ALA A 92 -18.64 -7.73 -15.44
CA ALA A 92 -19.11 -7.39 -16.77
C ALA A 92 -18.13 -7.83 -17.88
N SER A 93 -18.64 -8.51 -18.92
CA SER A 93 -17.88 -8.91 -20.11
C SER A 93 -17.38 -7.74 -20.97
N SER A 94 -17.95 -6.55 -20.78
CA SER A 94 -17.47 -5.28 -21.33
C SER A 94 -17.72 -4.16 -20.32
N VAL A 95 -16.68 -3.80 -19.57
CA VAL A 95 -16.77 -2.73 -18.56
C VAL A 95 -16.87 -1.40 -19.28
N THR A 96 -17.94 -0.64 -19.04
CA THR A 96 -18.09 0.68 -19.64
C THR A 96 -17.19 1.70 -18.93
N SER A 97 -16.74 2.71 -19.67
CA SER A 97 -16.00 3.84 -19.10
C SER A 97 -16.75 4.56 -17.95
N SER A 98 -18.08 4.42 -17.90
CA SER A 98 -18.92 5.01 -16.84
C SER A 98 -18.72 4.30 -15.49
N VAL A 99 -18.59 2.96 -15.48
CA VAL A 99 -18.41 2.19 -14.23
C VAL A 99 -17.05 2.50 -13.61
N TYR A 100 -15.98 2.54 -14.41
CA TYR A 100 -14.66 2.97 -13.92
C TYR A 100 -14.69 4.37 -13.33
N ARG A 101 -15.39 5.32 -13.99
CA ARG A 101 -15.54 6.69 -13.48
C ARG A 101 -16.21 6.72 -12.11
N LYS A 102 -17.31 5.97 -11.93
CA LYS A 102 -18.01 5.86 -10.64
C LYS A 102 -17.10 5.31 -9.54
N ALA A 103 -16.38 4.22 -9.83
CA ALA A 103 -15.46 3.61 -8.88
C ALA A 103 -14.31 4.56 -8.49
N ILE A 104 -13.69 5.23 -9.47
CA ILE A 104 -12.63 6.22 -9.23
C ILE A 104 -13.17 7.37 -8.38
N ASN A 105 -14.33 7.92 -8.73
CA ASN A 105 -14.94 9.02 -7.99
C ASN A 105 -15.29 8.62 -6.55
N ALA A 106 -15.84 7.42 -6.34
CA ALA A 106 -16.17 6.92 -5.02
C ALA A 106 -14.90 6.76 -4.17
N ALA A 107 -13.86 6.12 -4.71
CA ALA A 107 -12.58 5.96 -4.02
C ALA A 107 -11.94 7.30 -3.69
N TYR A 108 -11.95 8.24 -4.62
CA TYR A 108 -11.37 9.57 -4.44
C TYR A 108 -12.09 10.41 -3.38
N ILE A 109 -13.42 10.48 -3.45
CA ILE A 109 -14.23 11.19 -2.46
C ILE A 109 -14.03 10.57 -1.07
N SER A 110 -14.04 9.24 -0.98
CA SER A 110 -13.74 8.52 0.25
C SER A 110 -12.35 8.86 0.80
N SER A 111 -11.31 8.85 -0.05
CA SER A 111 -9.94 9.19 0.34
C SER A 111 -9.84 10.57 0.99
N ILE A 112 -10.50 11.59 0.43
CA ILE A 112 -10.46 12.96 0.96
C ILE A 112 -11.03 13.02 2.38
N PHE A 113 -12.24 12.50 2.57
CA PHE A 113 -12.93 12.61 3.86
C PHE A 113 -12.35 11.66 4.91
N LEU A 114 -11.96 10.43 4.54
CA LEU A 114 -11.29 9.50 5.44
C LEU A 114 -10.00 10.10 5.97
N LYS A 115 -9.17 10.63 5.07
CA LYS A 115 -7.91 11.27 5.45
C LYS A 115 -8.12 12.39 6.47
N PHE A 116 -9.09 13.27 6.21
CA PHE A 116 -9.42 14.34 7.15
C PHE A 116 -9.91 13.82 8.50
N ILE A 117 -10.81 12.82 8.52
CA ILE A 117 -11.34 12.26 9.75
C ILE A 117 -10.24 11.56 10.55
N ILE A 118 -9.38 10.77 9.91
CA ILE A 118 -8.28 10.06 10.57
C ILE A 118 -7.29 11.05 11.20
N GLU A 119 -6.91 12.11 10.48
CA GLU A 119 -5.99 13.14 10.97
C GLU A 119 -6.55 13.96 12.14
N ASN A 120 -7.88 14.08 12.24
CA ASN A 120 -8.58 14.88 13.26
C ASN A 120 -9.30 14.00 14.30
N ALA A 121 -9.05 12.68 14.29
CA ALA A 121 -9.62 11.76 15.25
C ALA A 121 -9.15 12.13 16.66
N LYS A 122 -10.08 12.10 17.62
CA LYS A 122 -9.81 12.49 19.01
C LYS A 122 -9.53 11.30 19.90
N ALA A 123 -9.93 10.10 19.47
CA ALA A 123 -9.83 8.87 20.22
C ALA A 123 -9.37 7.72 19.33
N ASP A 124 -8.69 6.75 19.95
CA ASP A 124 -8.14 5.59 19.27
C ASP A 124 -9.19 4.52 18.92
N ASN A 125 -10.48 4.82 19.14
CA ASN A 125 -11.60 3.91 18.89
C ASN A 125 -12.33 4.15 17.56
N TRP A 126 -11.91 5.16 16.80
CA TRP A 126 -12.37 5.46 15.43
C TRP A 126 -13.89 5.62 15.26
N GLN A 127 -14.61 6.00 16.32
CA GLN A 127 -16.06 6.21 16.27
C GLN A 127 -16.46 7.33 15.29
N GLU A 128 -15.56 8.28 15.04
CA GLU A 128 -15.76 9.38 14.09
C GLU A 128 -15.92 8.91 12.64
N LEU A 129 -15.50 7.68 12.31
CA LEU A 129 -15.71 7.10 10.99
C LEU A 129 -17.19 6.75 10.73
N CYS A 130 -17.98 6.46 11.79
CA CYS A 130 -19.40 6.13 11.73
C CYS A 130 -19.72 5.08 10.65
N LEU A 131 -19.10 3.90 10.77
CA LEU A 131 -19.13 2.82 9.78
C LEU A 131 -20.33 1.86 9.97
N ASP A 132 -21.23 2.14 10.90
CA ASP A 132 -22.46 1.39 11.08
C ASP A 132 -23.59 1.88 10.17
N ILE A 133 -24.41 0.96 9.65
CA ILE A 133 -25.62 1.28 8.88
C ILE A 133 -26.83 0.68 9.57
N ASP A 134 -27.93 1.42 9.55
CA ASP A 134 -29.19 0.99 10.15
C ASP A 134 -29.73 -0.24 9.41
N LYS A 135 -30.13 -1.27 10.15
CA LYS A 135 -30.62 -2.54 9.58
C LYS A 135 -31.88 -2.38 8.73
N ASP A 136 -32.66 -1.33 9.01
CA ASP A 136 -33.90 -0.99 8.31
C ASP A 136 -33.67 -0.08 7.07
N GLU A 137 -32.41 0.21 6.72
CA GLU A 137 -32.05 1.07 5.59
C GLU A 137 -32.51 0.44 4.26
N LYS A 138 -33.31 1.20 3.50
CA LYS A 138 -33.84 0.73 2.21
C LYS A 138 -32.73 0.57 1.16
N GLY A 139 -32.61 -0.63 0.61
CA GLY A 139 -31.63 -0.95 -0.45
C GLY A 139 -30.41 -1.75 0.02
N LEU A 140 -30.43 -2.23 1.27
CA LEU A 140 -29.36 -3.06 1.84
C LEU A 140 -29.42 -4.54 1.42
N GLU A 141 -30.33 -4.93 0.52
CA GLU A 141 -30.54 -6.34 0.10
C GLU A 141 -29.29 -7.02 -0.47
N ILE A 142 -28.35 -6.22 -1.01
CA ILE A 142 -27.10 -6.68 -1.63
C ILE A 142 -25.93 -6.67 -0.63
N PHE A 143 -26.07 -5.97 0.50
CA PHE A 143 -25.03 -5.91 1.52
C PHE A 143 -25.20 -7.07 2.51
N PRO A 144 -24.16 -7.88 2.76
CA PRO A 144 -24.25 -9.01 3.70
C PRO A 144 -24.53 -8.50 5.12
N SER A 145 -25.65 -8.91 5.71
CA SER A 145 -26.10 -8.43 7.03
C SER A 145 -25.21 -8.88 8.20
N ASP A 146 -24.31 -9.81 7.95
CA ASP A 146 -23.33 -10.39 8.88
C ASP A 146 -21.95 -9.70 8.81
N GLN A 147 -21.71 -8.82 7.84
CA GLN A 147 -20.41 -8.20 7.63
C GLN A 147 -20.39 -6.75 8.09
N SER A 148 -19.26 -6.34 8.65
CA SER A 148 -18.99 -4.92 8.93
C SER A 148 -18.63 -4.19 7.63
N VAL A 149 -18.82 -2.87 7.59
CA VAL A 149 -18.51 -2.06 6.40
C VAL A 149 -17.02 -2.11 6.08
N GLU A 150 -16.16 -2.17 7.11
CA GLU A 150 -14.71 -2.32 6.99
C GLU A 150 -14.34 -3.62 6.31
N TYR A 151 -14.91 -4.74 6.77
CA TYR A 151 -14.65 -6.04 6.16
C TYR A 151 -15.14 -6.10 4.72
N PHE A 152 -16.34 -5.60 4.46
CA PHE A 152 -16.92 -5.55 3.11
C PHE A 152 -16.08 -4.69 2.15
N LEU A 153 -15.64 -3.51 2.61
CA LEU A 153 -14.76 -2.62 1.86
C LEU A 153 -13.42 -3.30 1.54
N MET A 154 -12.74 -3.80 2.56
CA MET A 154 -11.43 -4.42 2.40
C MET A 154 -11.49 -5.63 1.47
N LYS A 155 -12.51 -6.50 1.65
CA LYS A 155 -12.74 -7.64 0.76
C LYS A 155 -12.94 -7.19 -0.69
N GLY A 156 -13.77 -6.17 -0.93
CA GLY A 156 -14.03 -5.64 -2.26
C GLY A 156 -12.80 -5.06 -2.95
N VAL A 157 -12.06 -4.19 -2.24
CA VAL A 157 -10.85 -3.53 -2.77
C VAL A 157 -9.73 -4.55 -3.02
N LEU A 158 -9.46 -5.44 -2.05
CA LEU A 158 -8.41 -6.45 -2.18
C LEU A 158 -8.75 -7.48 -3.27
N ASN A 159 -10.02 -7.89 -3.38
CA ASN A 159 -10.44 -8.79 -4.46
C ASN A 159 -10.24 -8.14 -5.84
N TYR A 160 -10.58 -6.85 -5.99
CA TYR A 160 -10.32 -6.12 -7.23
C TYR A 160 -8.82 -6.05 -7.56
N ILE A 161 -7.99 -5.62 -6.59
CA ILE A 161 -6.53 -5.52 -6.76
C ILE A 161 -5.93 -6.89 -7.11
N GLY A 162 -6.36 -7.97 -6.45
CA GLY A 162 -5.83 -9.30 -6.69
C GLY A 162 -6.29 -9.92 -8.02
N SER A 163 -7.51 -9.63 -8.46
CA SER A 163 -8.14 -10.33 -9.59
C SER A 163 -7.99 -9.61 -10.94
N VAL A 164 -7.96 -8.28 -10.95
CA VAL A 164 -7.93 -7.49 -12.20
C VAL A 164 -6.50 -7.12 -12.57
N ASP A 165 -6.15 -7.30 -13.84
CA ASP A 165 -4.85 -6.87 -14.37
C ASP A 165 -4.83 -5.36 -14.65
N VAL A 166 -3.66 -4.75 -14.45
CA VAL A 166 -3.43 -3.36 -14.83
C VAL A 166 -3.41 -3.25 -16.36
N SER A 167 -4.42 -2.60 -16.91
CA SER A 167 -4.56 -2.20 -18.31
C SER A 167 -4.60 -0.67 -18.41
N PRO A 168 -4.54 -0.07 -19.60
CA PRO A 168 -4.77 1.36 -19.76
C PRO A 168 -6.07 1.80 -19.08
N GLU A 169 -7.17 1.07 -19.27
CA GLU A 169 -8.50 1.39 -18.74
C GLU A 169 -8.58 1.28 -17.22
N SER A 170 -7.94 0.27 -16.63
CA SER A 170 -7.99 0.00 -15.18
C SER A 170 -6.90 0.73 -14.37
N CYS A 171 -5.83 1.23 -15.00
CA CYS A 171 -4.65 1.75 -14.30
C CYS A 171 -4.98 2.90 -13.33
N TYR A 172 -5.90 3.79 -13.72
CA TYR A 172 -6.35 4.89 -12.87
C TYR A 172 -7.11 4.41 -11.64
N LEU A 173 -7.98 3.41 -11.81
CA LEU A 173 -8.69 2.82 -10.70
C LEU A 173 -7.73 2.09 -9.77
N HIS A 174 -6.78 1.30 -10.29
CA HIS A 174 -5.74 0.70 -9.46
C HIS A 174 -4.94 1.74 -8.69
N HIS A 175 -4.53 2.84 -9.34
CA HIS A 175 -3.79 3.91 -8.67
C HIS A 175 -4.61 4.53 -7.53
N GLU A 176 -5.87 4.88 -7.77
CA GLU A 176 -6.73 5.49 -6.76
C GLU A 176 -7.06 4.53 -5.61
N LEU A 177 -7.27 3.24 -5.90
CA LEU A 177 -7.47 2.22 -4.87
C LEU A 177 -6.23 2.00 -4.01
N LEU A 178 -5.03 2.04 -4.59
CA LEU A 178 -3.79 1.96 -3.81
C LEU A 178 -3.61 3.19 -2.91
N ASN A 179 -3.94 4.40 -3.39
CA ASN A 179 -3.96 5.59 -2.56
C ASN A 179 -4.98 5.48 -1.42
N LEU A 180 -6.19 5.01 -1.72
CA LEU A 180 -7.23 4.76 -0.73
C LEU A 180 -6.76 3.74 0.32
N MET A 181 -6.12 2.64 -0.08
CA MET A 181 -5.55 1.64 0.83
C MET A 181 -4.53 2.27 1.79
N LEU A 182 -3.65 3.15 1.31
CA LEU A 182 -2.72 3.88 2.17
C LEU A 182 -3.44 4.78 3.19
N VAL A 183 -4.52 5.46 2.78
CA VAL A 183 -5.34 6.27 3.67
C VAL A 183 -6.05 5.40 4.72
N LEU A 184 -6.71 4.31 4.31
CA LEU A 184 -7.42 3.40 5.19
C LEU A 184 -6.50 2.80 6.27
N MET A 185 -5.29 2.40 5.89
CA MET A 185 -4.31 1.82 6.82
C MET A 185 -3.51 2.86 7.62
N SER A 186 -3.64 4.15 7.30
CA SER A 186 -2.92 5.22 8.03
C SER A 186 -3.39 5.42 9.48
N THR A 187 -4.50 4.79 9.88
CA THR A 187 -4.95 4.70 11.29
C THR A 187 -3.86 4.18 12.22
N GLN A 188 -2.92 3.38 11.72
CA GLN A 188 -1.76 2.89 12.47
C GLN A 188 -0.80 4.00 12.94
N LEU A 189 -0.76 5.12 12.22
CA LEU A 189 0.12 6.25 12.55
C LEU A 189 -0.36 7.06 13.74
N CYS A 190 -1.62 6.85 14.15
CA CYS A 190 -2.21 7.51 15.32
C CYS A 190 -1.95 6.73 16.62
N SER A 191 -1.52 5.47 16.52
CA SER A 191 -1.15 4.65 17.69
C SER A 191 0.32 4.85 18.09
N GLY A 192 0.63 4.44 19.32
CA GLY A 192 1.99 4.47 19.85
C GLY A 192 2.98 3.59 19.07
N PRO A 193 4.29 3.72 19.34
CA PRO A 193 5.34 3.02 18.60
C PRO A 193 5.35 1.49 18.80
N SER A 194 4.52 0.95 19.71
CA SER A 194 4.47 -0.47 20.05
C SER A 194 3.03 -0.95 20.03
N PRO A 195 2.70 -2.04 19.29
CA PRO A 195 1.33 -2.55 19.23
C PRO A 195 0.82 -2.98 20.59
N GLU A 196 -0.32 -2.46 21.00
CA GLU A 196 -1.02 -2.82 22.23
C GLU A 196 -2.23 -3.72 21.93
N PRO A 197 -2.65 -4.60 22.86
CA PRO A 197 -3.84 -5.44 22.66
C PRO A 197 -5.14 -4.67 22.46
N LYS A 198 -5.18 -3.39 22.85
CA LYS A 198 -6.34 -2.51 22.71
C LYS A 198 -6.33 -1.71 21.41
N ASP A 199 -5.25 -1.77 20.64
CA ASP A 199 -5.15 -1.05 19.37
C ASP A 199 -6.14 -1.66 18.37
N VAL A 200 -7.05 -0.82 17.90
CA VAL A 200 -8.03 -1.15 16.86
C VAL A 200 -7.68 -0.33 15.63
N HIS A 201 -7.54 -1.01 14.49
CA HIS A 201 -7.28 -0.39 13.21
C HIS A 201 -8.26 -0.98 12.20
N PRO A 202 -9.48 -0.41 12.10
CA PRO A 202 -10.64 -1.12 11.55
C PRO A 202 -10.41 -1.73 10.17
N PHE A 203 -9.68 -1.03 9.30
CA PHE A 203 -9.42 -1.46 7.93
C PHE A 203 -8.27 -2.47 7.81
N ILE A 204 -7.11 -2.26 8.46
CA ILE A 204 -6.02 -3.23 8.35
C ILE A 204 -6.32 -4.51 9.15
N ASP A 205 -7.06 -4.40 10.26
CA ASP A 205 -7.60 -5.56 10.98
C ASP A 205 -8.50 -6.40 10.06
N ALA A 206 -9.43 -5.74 9.36
CA ALA A 206 -10.28 -6.39 8.37
C ALA A 206 -9.47 -6.98 7.19
N ALA A 207 -8.34 -6.36 6.82
CA ALA A 207 -7.43 -6.88 5.80
C ALA A 207 -6.77 -8.21 6.23
N MET A 208 -6.44 -8.34 7.52
CA MET A 208 -5.82 -9.57 8.07
C MET A 208 -6.79 -10.75 8.19
N LEU A 209 -8.10 -10.50 8.11
CA LEU A 209 -9.16 -11.52 8.17
C LEU A 209 -9.60 -12.06 6.80
N GLN A 210 -8.91 -11.68 5.72
CA GLN A 210 -9.29 -12.09 4.36
C GLN A 210 -8.90 -13.54 4.04
N ASP A 211 -9.64 -14.15 3.11
CA ASP A 211 -9.40 -15.51 2.64
C ASP A 211 -8.00 -15.65 2.02
N SER A 212 -7.36 -16.80 2.22
CA SER A 212 -5.99 -17.05 1.75
C SER A 212 -5.82 -16.89 0.23
N SER A 213 -6.87 -17.13 -0.56
CA SER A 213 -6.87 -16.95 -2.01
C SER A 213 -6.80 -15.48 -2.43
N ILE A 214 -7.54 -14.61 -1.73
CA ILE A 214 -7.49 -13.16 -1.94
C ILE A 214 -6.10 -12.65 -1.53
N VAL A 215 -5.62 -13.07 -0.36
CA VAL A 215 -4.29 -12.69 0.14
C VAL A 215 -3.18 -13.06 -0.86
N ALA A 216 -3.15 -14.30 -1.33
CA ALA A 216 -2.14 -14.75 -2.29
C ALA A 216 -2.22 -13.96 -3.60
N SER A 217 -3.42 -13.74 -4.14
CA SER A 217 -3.63 -12.99 -5.38
C SER A 217 -3.18 -11.53 -5.25
N VAL A 218 -3.44 -10.89 -4.10
CA VAL A 218 -3.01 -9.51 -3.82
C VAL A 218 -1.49 -9.43 -3.73
N VAL A 219 -0.84 -10.31 -2.94
CA VAL A 219 0.63 -10.32 -2.83
C VAL A 219 1.26 -10.52 -4.21
N GLN A 220 0.76 -11.48 -4.98
CA GLN A 220 1.20 -11.72 -6.35
C GLN A 220 1.05 -10.47 -7.23
N LYS A 221 -0.12 -9.82 -7.23
CA LYS A 221 -0.35 -8.64 -8.10
C LYS A 221 0.49 -7.44 -7.69
N LEU A 222 0.63 -7.16 -6.39
CA LEU A 222 1.46 -6.05 -5.91
C LEU A 222 2.94 -6.25 -6.29
N LEU A 223 3.47 -7.48 -6.18
CA LEU A 223 4.81 -7.82 -6.66
C LEU A 223 4.92 -7.69 -8.18
N LEU A 224 3.93 -8.15 -8.95
CA LEU A 224 3.93 -8.00 -10.40
C LEU A 224 3.89 -6.53 -10.83
N ASN A 225 3.17 -5.67 -10.11
CA ASN A 225 3.16 -4.22 -10.36
C ASN A 225 4.53 -3.61 -10.09
N PHE A 226 5.19 -4.01 -8.99
CA PHE A 226 6.55 -3.60 -8.67
C PHE A 226 7.54 -4.01 -9.76
N VAL A 227 7.44 -5.24 -10.28
CA VAL A 227 8.31 -5.76 -11.35
C VAL A 227 8.04 -5.08 -12.69
N ARG A 228 6.78 -4.95 -13.08
CA ARG A 228 6.39 -4.42 -14.41
C ARG A 228 6.50 -2.90 -14.52
N ARG A 229 6.45 -2.18 -13.40
CA ARG A 229 6.47 -0.71 -13.33
C ARG A 229 5.55 -0.02 -14.36
N PRO A 230 4.24 -0.34 -14.39
CA PRO A 230 3.32 0.19 -15.40
C PRO A 230 3.24 1.72 -15.31
N GLN A 231 3.27 2.38 -16.46
CA GLN A 231 3.17 3.84 -16.53
C GLN A 231 1.71 4.24 -16.72
N ILE A 232 1.28 5.27 -15.98
CA ILE A 232 -0.05 5.86 -16.16
C ILE A 232 0.00 6.69 -17.46
N PRO A 233 -0.86 6.42 -18.46
CA PRO A 233 -0.83 7.14 -19.72
C PRO A 233 -1.10 8.62 -19.50
N SER A 234 -0.26 9.50 -20.06
CA SER A 234 -0.44 10.96 -19.94
C SER A 234 -1.78 11.41 -20.52
N ASN A 235 -2.46 12.32 -19.81
CA ASN A 235 -3.85 12.81 -19.93
C ASN A 235 -4.43 13.18 -21.32
N GLY A 236 -3.71 13.02 -22.44
CA GLY A 236 -4.19 13.41 -23.77
C GLY A 236 -5.07 12.38 -24.50
N SER A 237 -5.19 11.14 -24.01
CA SER A 237 -5.77 10.05 -24.81
C SER A 237 -6.57 9.01 -24.03
N HIS A 238 -7.13 9.35 -22.85
CA HIS A 238 -7.90 8.38 -22.06
C HIS A 238 -9.41 8.52 -22.26
N PRO A 239 -10.14 7.47 -22.69
CA PRO A 239 -11.59 7.53 -22.94
C PRO A 239 -12.40 7.96 -21.70
N VAL A 240 -11.92 7.67 -20.49
CA VAL A 240 -12.61 8.01 -19.22
C VAL A 240 -12.70 9.52 -18.96
N PHE A 241 -11.75 10.31 -19.49
CA PHE A 241 -11.64 11.75 -19.23
C PHE A 241 -11.62 12.60 -20.51
N SER A 242 -11.91 12.00 -21.67
CA SER A 242 -11.72 12.60 -23.00
C SER A 242 -12.67 13.74 -23.40
N ASP A 243 -13.52 14.24 -22.50
CA ASP A 243 -14.63 15.15 -22.89
C ASP A 243 -14.37 16.66 -22.68
N ASP A 244 -13.20 17.08 -22.20
CA ASP A 244 -12.83 18.51 -22.27
C ASP A 244 -11.31 18.70 -22.31
N GLY A 245 -10.84 19.57 -23.22
CA GLY A 245 -9.44 19.76 -23.61
C GLY A 245 -8.53 20.43 -22.58
N GLY A 246 -8.76 20.19 -21.29
CA GLY A 246 -7.94 20.67 -20.18
C GLY A 246 -7.08 19.56 -19.56
N PRO A 247 -5.89 19.87 -19.03
CA PRO A 247 -5.11 18.90 -18.28
C PRO A 247 -5.90 18.43 -17.05
N GLY A 248 -6.29 17.15 -17.06
CA GLY A 248 -7.01 16.49 -15.97
C GLY A 248 -6.29 16.62 -14.64
N VAL A 249 -7.09 16.79 -13.59
CA VAL A 249 -6.74 17.08 -12.19
C VAL A 249 -5.74 16.10 -11.54
N LEU A 250 -5.58 14.92 -12.15
CA LEU A 250 -4.68 13.83 -11.74
C LEU A 250 -3.25 14.29 -11.42
N GLN A 251 -2.76 15.36 -12.03
CA GLN A 251 -1.39 15.84 -11.79
C GLN A 251 -1.26 16.91 -10.69
N ARG A 252 -2.35 17.50 -10.18
CA ARG A 252 -2.26 18.73 -9.36
C ARG A 252 -3.01 18.74 -8.03
N VAL A 253 -3.95 17.83 -7.75
CA VAL A 253 -4.66 17.87 -6.45
C VAL A 253 -3.93 17.12 -5.34
N GLY A 254 -3.02 16.21 -5.66
CA GLY A 254 -2.01 15.75 -4.71
C GLY A 254 -1.28 16.94 -4.08
N SER A 255 -0.87 17.96 -4.83
CA SER A 255 -0.16 19.13 -4.29
C SER A 255 -1.01 20.05 -3.38
N ALA A 256 -2.31 20.22 -3.64
CA ALA A 256 -3.14 21.13 -2.86
C ALA A 256 -3.72 20.49 -1.59
N ALA A 257 -4.06 19.19 -1.64
CA ALA A 257 -4.54 18.41 -0.49
C ALA A 257 -3.41 17.68 0.27
N ALA A 258 -2.21 17.52 -0.30
CA ALA A 258 -1.01 17.06 0.43
C ALA A 258 -0.31 18.17 1.20
N ASN A 259 -0.70 19.44 1.01
CA ASN A 259 -0.23 20.53 1.87
C ASN A 259 -0.95 20.57 3.24
N PHE A 260 -1.89 19.66 3.49
CA PHE A 260 -2.76 19.70 4.67
C PHE A 260 -2.34 18.86 5.86
N VAL A 261 -1.23 18.14 5.80
CA VAL A 261 -1.11 16.95 6.64
C VAL A 261 0.13 16.97 7.51
N LEU A 262 -0.07 16.94 8.82
CA LEU A 262 0.92 16.61 9.87
C LEU A 262 1.31 15.12 9.84
N LEU A 263 1.35 14.52 8.65
CA LEU A 263 2.02 13.26 8.46
C LEU A 263 3.49 13.57 8.74
N PRO A 264 4.17 12.76 9.58
CA PRO A 264 5.55 13.02 9.91
C PRO A 264 6.36 13.31 8.64
N TYR A 265 7.26 14.28 8.71
CA TYR A 265 8.04 14.80 7.57
C TYR A 265 8.64 13.69 6.66
N TYR A 266 8.89 12.49 7.20
CA TYR A 266 9.31 11.30 6.45
C TYR A 266 8.25 10.73 5.49
N THR A 267 6.97 10.68 5.88
CA THR A 267 5.86 10.21 5.04
C THR A 267 5.54 11.25 3.96
N PHE A 268 5.66 12.54 4.29
CA PHE A 268 5.56 13.64 3.31
C PHE A 268 6.63 13.53 2.23
N ASN A 269 7.89 13.23 2.58
CA ASN A 269 8.91 12.98 1.57
C ASN A 269 8.57 11.76 0.70
N TYR A 270 7.89 10.72 1.18
CA TYR A 270 7.49 9.63 0.31
C TYR A 270 6.38 10.03 -0.69
N PHE A 271 5.38 10.79 -0.22
CA PHE A 271 4.28 11.27 -1.07
C PHE A 271 4.65 12.45 -1.98
N VAL A 272 5.69 13.23 -1.62
CA VAL A 272 6.08 14.48 -2.31
C VAL A 272 7.44 14.36 -3.02
N SER A 273 8.29 13.38 -2.68
CA SER A 273 9.48 13.04 -3.49
C SER A 273 9.10 12.19 -4.70
N ALA A 274 8.06 12.59 -5.43
CA ALA A 274 8.10 12.48 -6.88
C ALA A 274 9.20 13.44 -7.36
N SER A 275 10.46 13.04 -7.15
CA SER A 275 11.64 13.76 -7.61
C SER A 275 11.44 14.08 -9.08
N ALA A 276 11.68 15.33 -9.44
CA ALA A 276 11.59 15.87 -10.79
C ALA A 276 12.65 15.28 -11.76
N GLU A 277 13.21 14.11 -11.47
CA GLU A 277 14.23 13.44 -12.26
C GLU A 277 13.88 11.95 -12.43
N GLY A 278 13.09 11.66 -13.48
CA GLY A 278 13.12 10.39 -14.21
C GLY A 278 12.12 9.29 -13.81
N THR A 279 11.18 8.98 -14.71
CA THR A 279 10.63 7.63 -14.98
C THR A 279 10.14 6.75 -13.82
N THR A 280 9.71 7.28 -12.67
CA THR A 280 9.15 6.46 -11.59
C THR A 280 7.68 6.11 -11.83
N SER A 281 7.32 4.85 -11.66
CA SER A 281 5.93 4.38 -11.76
C SER A 281 5.28 4.52 -10.38
N GLN A 282 4.46 5.56 -10.18
CA GLN A 282 3.74 5.78 -8.92
C GLN A 282 2.88 4.58 -8.51
N LEU A 283 2.32 3.86 -9.49
CA LEU A 283 1.53 2.65 -9.23
C LEU A 283 2.39 1.53 -8.64
N ALA A 284 3.62 1.35 -9.14
CA ALA A 284 4.57 0.38 -8.60
C ALA A 284 5.04 0.76 -7.20
N ASP A 285 5.37 2.03 -6.99
CA ASP A 285 5.85 2.53 -5.70
C ASP A 285 4.76 2.42 -4.63
N ASN A 286 3.51 2.80 -4.96
CA ASN A 286 2.36 2.61 -4.05
C ASN A 286 2.04 1.12 -3.83
N SER A 287 2.17 0.28 -4.85
CA SER A 287 1.96 -1.17 -4.69
C SER A 287 2.94 -1.77 -3.69
N LEU A 288 4.21 -1.35 -3.78
CA LEU A 288 5.25 -1.75 -2.84
C LEU A 288 4.95 -1.26 -1.42
N LEU A 289 4.55 0.00 -1.25
CA LEU A 289 4.17 0.51 0.08
C LEU A 289 3.01 -0.27 0.70
N VAL A 290 1.93 -0.48 -0.05
CA VAL A 290 0.76 -1.22 0.43
C VAL A 290 1.19 -2.64 0.82
N LEU A 291 2.01 -3.31 0.01
CA LEU A 291 2.55 -4.63 0.34
C LEU A 291 3.35 -4.60 1.65
N LEU A 292 4.26 -3.63 1.81
CA LEU A 292 5.09 -3.50 3.01
C LEU A 292 4.24 -3.27 4.26
N ILE A 293 3.23 -2.39 4.20
CA ILE A 293 2.29 -2.16 5.31
C ILE A 293 1.58 -3.46 5.69
N LEU A 294 1.10 -4.21 4.70
CA LEU A 294 0.39 -5.47 4.92
C LEU A 294 1.29 -6.54 5.54
N ILE A 295 2.52 -6.75 5.06
CA ILE A 295 3.41 -7.81 5.59
C ILE A 295 4.04 -7.47 6.94
N TYR A 296 4.24 -6.18 7.26
CA TYR A 296 4.86 -5.76 8.51
C TYR A 296 3.86 -5.46 9.63
N TYR A 297 2.56 -5.50 9.34
CA TYR A 297 1.56 -5.33 10.39
C TYR A 297 1.61 -6.45 11.42
N ARG A 298 1.56 -6.05 12.70
CA ARG A 298 1.53 -6.96 13.85
C ARG A 298 0.36 -6.58 14.76
N LYS A 299 -0.61 -7.48 14.89
CA LYS A 299 -1.72 -7.37 15.85
C LYS A 299 -1.34 -8.10 17.14
N CYS A 300 -1.32 -7.40 18.27
CA CYS A 300 -1.14 -8.01 19.59
C CYS A 300 -2.45 -8.68 20.05
N ILE A 301 -2.36 -9.87 20.62
CA ILE A 301 -3.48 -10.62 21.18
C ILE A 301 -3.52 -10.42 22.69
N SER A 302 -4.71 -10.22 23.25
CA SER A 302 -4.93 -10.26 24.70
C SER A 302 -5.11 -11.72 25.14
N MET A 303 -4.29 -12.22 26.08
CA MET A 303 -4.36 -13.62 26.57
C MET A 303 -5.70 -14.02 27.23
N ASN A 304 -6.67 -13.10 27.37
CA ASN A 304 -7.95 -13.35 28.03
C ASN A 304 -9.11 -13.68 27.08
N GLU A 305 -8.92 -13.63 25.76
CA GLU A 305 -9.93 -14.08 24.78
C GLU A 305 -9.48 -15.40 24.15
N SER A 306 -9.77 -16.49 24.87
CA SER A 306 -9.63 -17.85 24.34
C SER A 306 -10.65 -18.07 23.20
N ILE A 307 -10.15 -18.35 22.00
CA ILE A 307 -10.91 -18.90 20.88
C ILE A 307 -11.54 -20.24 21.34
N PRO A 308 -12.84 -20.50 21.11
CA PRO A 308 -13.41 -21.82 21.34
C PRO A 308 -12.86 -22.76 20.25
N THR A 309 -11.87 -23.57 20.60
CA THR A 309 -11.36 -24.61 19.70
C THR A 309 -11.95 -25.94 20.16
N ASP A 310 -12.97 -26.40 19.43
CA ASP A 310 -13.43 -27.78 19.52
C ASP A 310 -12.35 -28.71 18.96
N GLY A 311 -11.98 -29.75 19.71
CA GLY A 311 -11.45 -31.00 19.15
C GLY A 311 -9.93 -31.27 19.27
N VAL A 312 -9.54 -31.83 20.43
CA VAL A 312 -8.59 -32.96 20.65
C VAL A 312 -7.25 -32.98 19.87
N TYR A 313 -6.13 -32.80 20.59
CA TYR A 313 -5.00 -33.77 20.66
C TYR A 313 -4.17 -33.53 21.93
N MET A 314 -3.68 -34.62 22.52
CA MET A 314 -2.96 -34.71 23.79
C MET A 314 -1.45 -34.44 23.68
N SER A 315 -0.89 -34.09 24.84
CA SER A 315 0.49 -34.26 25.33
C SER A 315 1.49 -33.09 25.29
N ASP A 316 1.82 -32.69 26.52
CA ASP A 316 3.15 -32.50 27.12
C ASP A 316 4.09 -31.42 26.56
N SER A 317 4.24 -30.33 27.30
CA SER A 317 5.36 -30.20 28.27
C SER A 317 5.50 -28.75 28.76
N ASN A 318 5.99 -28.64 30.00
CA ASN A 318 6.21 -27.40 30.72
C ASN A 318 7.14 -26.43 29.99
N THR A 319 6.62 -25.26 29.60
CA THR A 319 7.41 -24.04 29.46
C THR A 319 6.67 -22.89 30.13
N ASN A 320 7.11 -22.53 31.34
CA ASN A 320 6.81 -21.22 31.92
C ASN A 320 7.48 -20.15 31.04
N VAL A 321 6.79 -19.68 30.01
CA VAL A 321 7.09 -18.43 29.32
C VAL A 321 5.95 -17.48 29.64
N LYS A 322 6.02 -16.89 30.84
CA LYS A 322 5.19 -15.72 31.18
C LYS A 322 5.77 -14.51 30.45
N ASP A 323 4.87 -13.74 29.84
CA ASP A 323 5.03 -12.33 29.47
C ASP A 323 5.65 -11.96 28.09
N ALA A 324 5.59 -12.84 27.09
CA ALA A 324 5.75 -12.38 25.69
C ALA A 324 4.37 -12.08 25.07
N PRO A 325 4.14 -10.90 24.47
CA PRO A 325 2.89 -10.62 23.76
C PRO A 325 2.74 -11.61 22.61
N ALA A 326 1.64 -12.37 22.60
CA ALA A 326 1.28 -13.24 21.49
C ALA A 326 0.78 -12.36 20.33
N PHE A 327 1.34 -12.54 19.13
CA PHE A 327 0.91 -11.81 17.93
C PHE A 327 0.08 -12.72 17.04
N HIS A 328 -0.91 -12.14 16.36
CA HIS A 328 -1.66 -12.85 15.32
C HIS A 328 -0.73 -13.19 14.14
N GLU A 329 -0.92 -14.37 13.54
CA GLU A 329 -0.18 -14.75 12.33
C GLU A 329 -0.56 -13.79 11.19
N ASN A 330 0.42 -13.21 10.51
CA ASN A 330 0.19 -12.29 9.41
C ASN A 330 0.05 -13.09 8.09
N PRO A 331 -1.15 -13.14 7.46
CA PRO A 331 -1.37 -13.96 6.27
C PRO A 331 -0.62 -13.44 5.04
N TYR A 332 -0.38 -12.12 4.91
CA TYR A 332 0.36 -11.54 3.80
C TYR A 332 1.86 -11.85 3.90
N CYS A 333 2.43 -11.78 5.11
CA CYS A 333 3.81 -12.18 5.37
C CYS A 333 4.00 -13.68 5.08
N LYS A 334 3.06 -14.52 5.53
CA LYS A 334 3.05 -15.96 5.22
C LYS A 334 2.96 -16.23 3.71
N ALA A 335 2.11 -15.50 3.00
CA ALA A 335 1.98 -15.64 1.55
C ALA A 335 3.26 -15.21 0.80
N LEU A 336 3.93 -14.14 1.24
CA LEU A 336 5.22 -13.71 0.68
C LEU A 336 6.33 -14.75 0.92
N ASN A 337 6.40 -15.30 2.13
CA ASN A 337 7.41 -16.29 2.52
C ASN A 337 7.25 -17.62 1.76
N ASN A 338 6.02 -17.97 1.38
CA ASN A 338 5.70 -19.18 0.60
C ASN A 338 5.55 -18.93 -0.91
N ALA A 339 5.96 -17.76 -1.40
CA ALA A 339 5.93 -17.48 -2.83
C ALA A 339 6.91 -18.39 -3.58
N LYS A 340 6.51 -18.89 -4.76
CA LYS A 340 7.28 -19.82 -5.59
C LYS A 340 7.62 -19.22 -6.95
N ASP A 341 8.71 -19.70 -7.53
CA ASP A 341 9.07 -19.36 -8.91
C ASP A 341 8.21 -20.12 -9.94
N ILE A 342 7.74 -19.41 -10.96
CA ILE A 342 6.92 -20.00 -12.03
C ILE A 342 7.66 -21.14 -12.76
N GLN A 343 8.99 -21.11 -12.85
CA GLN A 343 9.73 -22.15 -13.59
C GLN A 343 9.86 -23.47 -12.82
N PHE A 344 9.76 -23.43 -11.49
CA PHE A 344 9.90 -24.61 -10.62
C PHE A 344 8.55 -25.22 -10.19
N ASP A 345 7.43 -24.55 -10.48
CA ASP A 345 6.07 -25.03 -10.16
C ASP A 345 5.70 -26.35 -10.90
N HIS A 346 6.48 -26.75 -11.90
CA HIS A 346 6.25 -27.95 -12.70
C HIS A 346 6.80 -29.25 -12.09
N ALA A 347 7.57 -29.21 -10.99
CA ALA A 347 8.26 -30.40 -10.46
C ALA A 347 7.44 -31.24 -9.46
N ASP A 348 6.39 -30.71 -8.83
CA ASP A 348 5.67 -31.36 -7.72
C ASP A 348 4.26 -31.87 -8.08
N VAL A 349 4.00 -32.20 -9.35
CA VAL A 349 2.67 -32.70 -9.77
C VAL A 349 2.41 -34.17 -9.38
N GLU A 350 3.41 -34.90 -8.86
CA GLU A 350 3.23 -36.26 -8.35
C GLU A 350 3.35 -36.33 -6.81
N GLY A 351 2.25 -35.98 -6.13
CA GLY A 351 1.90 -36.68 -4.88
C GLY A 351 1.99 -35.92 -3.56
N ASN A 352 1.28 -34.80 -3.39
CA ASN A 352 0.48 -34.56 -2.17
C ASN A 352 -0.39 -33.29 -2.35
N ALA A 353 -1.69 -33.49 -2.53
CA ALA A 353 -2.65 -32.40 -2.65
C ALA A 353 -2.89 -31.72 -1.29
N GLN A 354 -2.07 -30.71 -0.98
CA GLN A 354 -2.44 -29.60 -0.09
C GLN A 354 -2.10 -28.26 -0.78
N ASN A 355 -2.58 -28.10 -2.02
CA ASN A 355 -2.38 -26.88 -2.79
C ASN A 355 -3.39 -25.82 -2.30
N GLY A 356 -3.07 -25.19 -1.17
CA GLY A 356 -3.60 -23.87 -0.87
C GLY A 356 -3.18 -22.87 -1.97
N PRO A 357 -3.85 -21.72 -2.08
CA PRO A 357 -3.50 -20.71 -3.07
C PRO A 357 -2.04 -20.25 -2.91
N VAL A 358 -1.22 -20.43 -3.96
CA VAL A 358 0.22 -20.13 -3.96
C VAL A 358 0.51 -18.84 -4.73
N VAL A 359 1.39 -18.00 -4.18
CA VAL A 359 1.92 -16.83 -4.88
C VAL A 359 2.97 -17.30 -5.88
N SER A 360 2.66 -17.29 -7.17
CA SER A 360 3.58 -17.74 -8.23
C SER A 360 4.04 -16.56 -9.09
N LEU A 361 5.34 -16.27 -9.16
CA LEU A 361 5.89 -15.20 -9.99
C LEU A 361 7.31 -15.54 -10.50
N SER A 362 7.80 -14.84 -11.52
CA SER A 362 9.17 -15.07 -11.99
C SER A 362 10.17 -14.44 -11.03
N PHE A 363 10.94 -15.26 -10.33
CA PHE A 363 12.03 -14.83 -9.47
C PHE A 363 13.13 -14.13 -10.26
N ALA A 364 13.36 -14.51 -11.52
CA ALA A 364 14.28 -13.80 -12.40
C ALA A 364 13.88 -12.33 -12.58
N SER A 365 12.64 -12.07 -12.99
CA SER A 365 12.15 -10.71 -13.16
C SER A 365 12.08 -9.93 -11.85
N LEU A 366 11.74 -10.61 -10.74
CA LEU A 366 11.76 -10.00 -9.41
C LEU A 366 13.16 -9.59 -8.97
N PHE A 367 14.15 -10.47 -9.19
CA PHE A 367 15.55 -10.19 -8.88
C PHE A 367 16.04 -8.98 -9.66
N ASP A 368 15.80 -8.94 -10.97
CA ASP A 368 16.26 -7.84 -11.82
C ASP A 368 15.60 -6.51 -11.43
N ALA A 369 14.29 -6.54 -11.13
CA ALA A 369 13.58 -5.38 -10.60
C ALA A 369 14.16 -4.89 -9.27
N LEU A 370 14.43 -5.80 -8.32
CA LEU A 370 15.06 -5.44 -7.05
C LEU A 370 16.45 -4.81 -7.25
N GLY A 371 17.30 -5.40 -8.09
CA GLY A 371 18.64 -4.88 -8.40
C GLY A 371 18.62 -3.44 -8.94
N THR A 372 17.64 -3.11 -9.80
CA THR A 372 17.49 -1.75 -10.34
C THR A 372 16.94 -0.73 -9.35
N CYS A 373 16.18 -1.17 -8.33
CA CYS A 373 15.44 -0.31 -7.41
C CYS A 373 16.08 -0.13 -6.02
N LEU A 374 17.31 -0.64 -5.78
CA LEU A 374 17.97 -0.56 -4.47
C LEU A 374 18.32 0.85 -3.97
N LYS A 375 18.13 1.88 -4.81
CA LYS A 375 18.24 3.27 -4.38
C LYS A 375 17.13 3.65 -3.39
N ASP A 376 15.98 2.99 -3.48
CA ASP A 376 14.79 3.26 -2.67
C ASP A 376 14.78 2.38 -1.41
N GLU A 377 14.50 2.99 -0.24
CA GLU A 377 14.52 2.28 1.05
C GLU A 377 13.47 1.16 1.11
N SER A 378 12.28 1.37 0.53
CA SER A 378 11.21 0.37 0.44
C SER A 378 11.64 -0.87 -0.36
N SER A 379 12.40 -0.70 -1.44
CA SER A 379 12.89 -1.82 -2.26
C SER A 379 13.93 -2.64 -1.51
N VAL A 380 14.80 -1.97 -0.75
CA VAL A 380 15.77 -2.62 0.15
C VAL A 380 15.04 -3.43 1.23
N LEU A 381 13.97 -2.87 1.79
CA LEU A 381 13.16 -3.57 2.79
C LEU A 381 12.48 -4.81 2.20
N LEU A 382 11.91 -4.73 0.99
CA LEU A 382 11.34 -5.89 0.30
C LEU A 382 12.39 -6.97 0.02
N LEU A 383 13.57 -6.59 -0.46
CA LEU A 383 14.68 -7.53 -0.67
C LEU A 383 15.05 -8.22 0.64
N TYR A 384 15.15 -7.47 1.74
CA TYR A 384 15.38 -8.04 3.06
C TYR A 384 14.28 -9.04 3.44
N SER A 385 13.00 -8.68 3.29
CA SER A 385 11.87 -9.57 3.61
C SER A 385 11.96 -10.88 2.84
N LEU A 386 12.27 -10.83 1.54
CA LEU A 386 12.37 -12.00 0.67
C LEU A 386 13.58 -12.87 1.01
N VAL A 387 14.77 -12.27 1.15
CA VAL A 387 16.01 -13.02 1.44
C VAL A 387 15.98 -13.65 2.84
N HIS A 388 15.34 -12.99 3.80
CA HIS A 388 15.22 -13.52 5.17
C HIS A 388 14.05 -14.50 5.33
N GLY A 389 12.91 -14.24 4.70
CA GLY A 389 11.65 -14.95 4.95
C GLY A 389 11.28 -16.02 3.94
N ASN A 390 11.75 -15.93 2.70
CA ASN A 390 11.43 -16.87 1.63
C ASN A 390 12.67 -17.71 1.26
N CYS A 391 12.72 -18.94 1.75
CA CYS A 391 13.85 -19.86 1.51
C CYS A 391 14.07 -20.15 0.02
N ASP A 392 12.99 -20.30 -0.76
CA ASP A 392 13.07 -20.60 -2.20
C ASP A 392 13.71 -19.44 -2.97
N PHE A 393 13.33 -18.20 -2.63
CA PHE A 393 13.92 -17.00 -3.22
C PHE A 393 15.38 -16.81 -2.77
N GLN A 394 15.68 -17.09 -1.51
CA GLN A 394 17.05 -17.05 -1.00
C GLN A 394 17.95 -18.04 -1.76
N GLU A 395 17.52 -19.30 -1.92
CA GLU A 395 18.24 -20.31 -2.68
C GLU A 395 18.42 -19.89 -4.15
N TYR A 396 17.38 -19.34 -4.76
CA TYR A 396 17.44 -18.79 -6.12
C TYR A 396 18.53 -17.71 -6.26
N VAL A 397 18.63 -16.78 -5.29
CA VAL A 397 19.67 -15.73 -5.26
C VAL A 397 21.08 -16.34 -5.14
N LEU A 398 21.24 -17.38 -4.32
CA LEU A 398 22.54 -18.01 -4.04
C LEU A 398 23.10 -18.80 -5.25
N VAL A 399 22.23 -19.42 -6.03
CA VAL A 399 22.61 -20.25 -7.20
C VAL A 399 22.79 -19.41 -8.49
N ARG A 400 22.35 -18.13 -8.48
CA ARG A 400 22.42 -17.24 -9.65
C ARG A 400 23.86 -16.95 -10.08
N THR A 401 24.09 -16.92 -11.40
CA THR A 401 25.44 -16.70 -11.97
C THR A 401 25.79 -15.23 -12.20
N ASP A 402 24.77 -14.40 -12.43
CA ASP A 402 24.81 -12.96 -12.66
C ASP A 402 24.54 -12.19 -11.36
N LEU A 403 25.28 -12.53 -10.32
CA LEU A 403 25.16 -11.91 -9.00
C LEU A 403 25.50 -10.41 -9.01
N ASP A 404 26.22 -9.94 -10.03
CA ASP A 404 26.59 -8.54 -10.22
C ASP A 404 25.38 -7.60 -10.33
N THR A 405 24.25 -8.06 -10.89
CA THR A 405 23.00 -7.29 -10.97
C THR A 405 22.47 -6.86 -9.59
N LEU A 406 22.74 -7.63 -8.53
CA LEU A 406 22.36 -7.28 -7.17
C LEU A 406 23.54 -6.71 -6.38
N LEU A 407 24.72 -7.33 -6.48
CA LEU A 407 25.87 -6.95 -5.67
C LEU A 407 26.43 -5.57 -6.06
N MET A 408 26.46 -5.22 -7.35
CA MET A 408 26.99 -3.92 -7.79
C MET A 408 26.16 -2.75 -7.24
N PRO A 409 24.81 -2.76 -7.34
CA PRO A 409 23.99 -1.72 -6.70
C PRO A 409 24.15 -1.69 -5.18
N ILE A 410 24.24 -2.83 -4.49
CA ILE A 410 24.47 -2.84 -3.02
C ILE A 410 25.80 -2.14 -2.69
N LEU A 411 26.88 -2.48 -3.39
CA LEU A 411 28.20 -1.90 -3.15
C LEU A 411 28.23 -0.39 -3.51
N GLU A 412 27.53 0.03 -4.57
CA GLU A 412 27.35 1.44 -4.91
C GLU A 412 26.63 2.22 -3.80
N MET A 413 25.60 1.62 -3.20
CA MET A 413 24.85 2.23 -2.10
C MET A 413 25.68 2.33 -0.82
N LEU A 414 26.47 1.29 -0.50
CA LEU A 414 27.41 1.31 0.62
C LEU A 414 28.59 2.28 0.39
N TYR A 415 29.06 2.42 -0.85
CA TYR A 415 30.06 3.42 -1.22
C TYR A 415 29.54 4.85 -0.97
N ASN A 416 28.28 5.09 -1.31
CA ASN A 416 27.59 6.35 -1.07
C ASN A 416 26.91 6.45 0.31
N ALA A 417 27.35 5.67 1.31
CA ALA A 417 26.67 5.56 2.61
C ALA A 417 26.48 6.89 3.35
N SER A 418 27.41 7.84 3.20
CA SER A 418 27.30 9.18 3.79
C SER A 418 26.10 9.99 3.27
N ARG A 419 25.51 9.59 2.13
CA ARG A 419 24.35 10.23 1.50
C ARG A 419 23.06 9.42 1.69
N LYS A 420 23.07 8.35 2.51
CA LYS A 420 21.95 7.42 2.70
C LYS A 420 21.50 7.38 4.16
N THR A 421 20.28 6.92 4.40
CA THR A 421 19.77 6.76 5.77
C THR A 421 20.48 5.59 6.45
N SER A 422 20.74 5.72 7.76
CA SER A 422 21.38 4.63 8.52
C SER A 422 20.61 3.32 8.42
N ASN A 423 19.27 3.39 8.42
CA ASN A 423 18.39 2.23 8.26
C ASN A 423 18.65 1.48 6.96
N GLN A 424 18.71 2.21 5.84
CA GLN A 424 18.99 1.61 4.53
C GLN A 424 20.36 0.93 4.50
N ILE A 425 21.39 1.54 5.10
CA ILE A 425 22.73 0.95 5.19
C ILE A 425 22.74 -0.30 6.07
N TYR A 426 22.08 -0.27 7.23
CA TYR A 426 21.97 -1.45 8.10
C TYR A 426 21.27 -2.61 7.39
N MET A 427 20.15 -2.36 6.70
CA MET A 427 19.45 -3.41 5.95
C MET A 427 20.33 -4.02 4.87
N LEU A 428 21.08 -3.22 4.10
CA LEU A 428 22.00 -3.72 3.08
C LEU A 428 23.12 -4.58 3.68
N LEU A 429 23.68 -4.17 4.83
CA LEU A 429 24.67 -4.96 5.54
C LEU A 429 24.09 -6.28 6.07
N ILE A 430 22.85 -6.27 6.56
CA ILE A 430 22.14 -7.48 7.01
C ILE A 430 21.87 -8.43 5.83
N ILE A 431 21.45 -7.91 4.68
CA ILE A 431 21.26 -8.72 3.47
C ILE A 431 22.59 -9.38 3.06
N LEU A 432 23.68 -8.61 3.03
CA LEU A 432 25.01 -9.18 2.75
C LEU A 432 25.43 -10.21 3.78
N LEU A 433 25.13 -9.99 5.06
CA LEU A 433 25.36 -10.97 6.13
C LEU A 433 24.65 -12.28 5.84
N ILE A 434 23.35 -12.24 5.58
CA ILE A 434 22.53 -13.43 5.32
C ILE A 434 23.09 -14.20 4.12
N LEU A 435 23.38 -13.52 3.02
CA LEU A 435 23.91 -14.16 1.81
C LEU A 435 25.34 -14.71 2.02
N SER A 436 26.17 -14.04 2.81
CA SER A 436 27.55 -14.46 3.09
C SER A 436 27.69 -15.70 3.96
N GLN A 437 26.60 -16.16 4.58
CA GLN A 437 26.61 -17.42 5.32
C GLN A 437 26.77 -18.62 4.37
N ASP A 438 26.43 -18.47 3.09
CA ASP A 438 26.63 -19.49 2.09
C ASP A 438 28.04 -19.45 1.46
N SER A 439 28.68 -20.62 1.40
CA SER A 439 30.03 -20.76 0.87
C SER A 439 30.13 -20.56 -0.65
N THR A 440 29.06 -20.88 -1.39
CA THR A 440 28.99 -20.74 -2.85
C THR A 440 28.93 -19.27 -3.23
N PHE A 441 28.10 -18.50 -2.53
CA PHE A 441 28.04 -17.04 -2.64
C PHE A 441 29.41 -16.41 -2.42
N ASN A 442 30.11 -16.78 -1.35
CA ASN A 442 31.45 -16.26 -1.06
C ASN A 442 32.45 -16.55 -2.20
N ALA A 443 32.43 -17.76 -2.76
CA ALA A 443 33.27 -18.12 -3.90
C ALA A 443 32.96 -17.27 -5.15
N SER A 444 31.67 -17.04 -5.43
CA SER A 444 31.19 -16.20 -6.52
C SER A 444 31.62 -14.73 -6.35
N VAL A 445 31.50 -14.17 -5.15
CA VAL A 445 31.99 -12.82 -4.84
C VAL A 445 33.51 -12.73 -5.03
N HIS A 446 34.28 -13.72 -4.55
CA HIS A 446 35.74 -13.73 -4.76
C HIS A 446 36.14 -13.77 -6.24
N LYS A 447 35.33 -14.42 -7.10
CA LYS A 447 35.54 -14.43 -8.55
C LYS A 447 35.23 -13.07 -9.16
N LEU A 448 34.13 -12.43 -8.73
CA LEU A 448 33.72 -11.11 -9.19
C LEU A 448 34.72 -10.01 -8.79
N VAL A 449 35.18 -10.00 -7.54
CA VAL A 449 36.20 -9.08 -7.04
C VAL A 449 37.51 -9.21 -7.81
N ARG A 450 37.93 -10.45 -8.15
CA ARG A 450 39.11 -10.70 -8.99
C ARG A 450 38.94 -10.17 -10.42
N LYS A 451 37.71 -10.17 -10.94
CA LYS A 451 37.39 -9.57 -12.25
C LYS A 451 37.48 -8.05 -12.19
N LEU A 452 36.95 -7.42 -11.13
CA LEU A 452 36.93 -5.96 -10.96
C LEU A 452 38.34 -5.38 -10.73
N THR A 453 39.17 -6.03 -9.90
CA THR A 453 40.57 -5.61 -9.66
C THR A 453 41.47 -5.67 -10.91
N ARG A 454 41.05 -6.38 -11.97
CA ARG A 454 41.73 -6.39 -13.28
C ARG A 454 41.42 -5.17 -14.15
N PHE A 455 40.34 -4.45 -13.89
CA PHE A 455 39.98 -3.21 -14.61
C PHE A 455 40.50 -2.02 -13.79
N SER A 456 41.53 -1.35 -14.31
CA SER A 456 42.35 -0.32 -13.63
C SER A 456 41.64 1.01 -13.28
N LEU A 457 40.31 1.06 -13.29
CA LEU A 457 39.50 2.27 -13.07
C LEU A 457 38.80 2.32 -11.70
N PHE A 458 39.06 1.34 -10.83
CA PHE A 458 38.28 1.10 -9.59
C PHE A 458 39.17 0.82 -8.34
N ASN A 459 40.37 1.41 -8.23
CA ASN A 459 41.46 0.75 -7.48
C ASN A 459 41.72 1.20 -6.04
N GLU A 460 41.38 2.42 -5.60
CA GLU A 460 41.76 2.85 -4.22
C GLU A 460 40.68 2.54 -3.17
N PHE A 461 39.43 2.96 -3.38
CA PHE A 461 38.40 2.83 -2.33
C PHE A 461 37.66 1.48 -2.34
N PHE A 462 37.58 0.81 -3.51
CA PHE A 462 37.05 -0.55 -3.59
C PHE A 462 38.01 -1.53 -2.93
N HIS A 463 39.31 -1.23 -2.88
CA HIS A 463 40.26 -2.03 -2.10
C HIS A 463 39.95 -1.93 -0.62
N ASP A 464 39.60 -0.75 -0.09
CA ASP A 464 39.17 -0.58 1.31
C ASP A 464 37.79 -1.19 1.58
N LEU A 465 36.79 -1.00 0.72
CA LEU A 465 35.47 -1.62 0.91
C LEU A 465 35.53 -3.15 0.76
N VAL A 466 36.30 -3.68 -0.21
CA VAL A 466 36.56 -5.11 -0.35
C VAL A 466 37.46 -5.62 0.77
N PHE A 467 38.37 -4.81 1.32
CA PHE A 467 39.16 -5.18 2.48
C PHE A 467 38.30 -5.22 3.73
N THR A 468 37.44 -4.23 3.96
CA THR A 468 36.42 -4.23 5.02
C THR A 468 35.45 -5.39 4.84
N PHE A 469 34.99 -5.66 3.61
CA PHE A 469 34.12 -6.79 3.30
C PHE A 469 34.85 -8.13 3.44
N ARG A 470 36.13 -8.22 3.06
CA ARG A 470 36.98 -9.40 3.31
C ARG A 470 37.29 -9.58 4.78
N CYS A 471 37.49 -8.51 5.54
CA CYS A 471 37.66 -8.53 6.99
C CYS A 471 36.36 -8.91 7.68
N PHE A 472 35.22 -8.48 7.16
CA PHE A 472 33.88 -8.86 7.62
C PHE A 472 33.59 -10.33 7.32
N LEU A 473 33.82 -10.79 6.10
CA LEU A 473 33.74 -12.19 5.70
C LEU A 473 34.75 -13.06 6.46
N ALA A 474 35.97 -12.57 6.72
CA ALA A 474 36.97 -13.27 7.53
C ALA A 474 36.59 -13.30 9.02
N PHE A 475 35.97 -12.23 9.54
CA PHE A 475 35.42 -12.17 10.90
C PHE A 475 34.24 -13.14 11.07
N LEU A 476 33.38 -13.26 10.06
CA LEU A 476 32.29 -14.25 10.04
C LEU A 476 32.83 -15.67 9.85
N GLY A 477 33.78 -15.88 8.94
CA GLY A 477 34.40 -17.19 8.68
C GLY A 477 35.28 -17.72 9.82
N THR A 478 35.74 -16.86 10.74
CA THR A 478 36.52 -17.26 11.93
C THR A 478 35.63 -17.54 13.15
N ARG A 479 34.36 -17.14 13.14
CA ARG A 479 33.39 -17.52 14.17
C ARG A 479 32.47 -18.61 13.64
N SER A 480 32.64 -19.82 14.18
CA SER A 480 31.66 -20.90 14.07
C SER A 480 30.25 -20.36 14.30
N ALA A 481 29.28 -20.82 13.50
CA ALA A 481 27.86 -20.44 13.53
C ALA A 481 27.21 -20.45 14.94
N SER A 482 27.83 -21.13 15.91
CA SER A 482 27.43 -21.13 17.31
C SER A 482 27.61 -19.78 18.05
N CYS A 483 28.53 -18.90 17.62
CA CYS A 483 28.78 -17.62 18.30
C CYS A 483 27.82 -16.50 17.90
N ILE A 484 27.15 -16.59 16.75
CA ILE A 484 26.15 -15.59 16.31
C ILE A 484 24.82 -15.79 17.05
N LYS A 485 24.51 -17.03 17.46
CA LYS A 485 23.33 -17.36 18.28
C LYS A 485 23.36 -16.67 19.66
N LEU A 486 24.55 -16.43 20.21
CA LEU A 486 24.76 -15.76 21.51
C LEU A 486 24.60 -14.24 21.49
N LEU A 487 24.55 -13.61 20.30
CA LEU A 487 24.29 -12.17 20.15
C LEU A 487 22.79 -11.86 19.97
N TRP A 488 21.95 -12.89 19.90
CA TRP A 488 20.49 -12.77 19.70
C TRP A 488 19.69 -13.12 20.97
N ASP A 489 20.29 -13.82 21.94
CA ASP A 489 19.66 -14.16 23.24
C ASP A 489 19.89 -13.10 24.34
N HIS A 490 20.26 -11.87 23.96
CA HIS A 490 20.35 -10.70 24.84
C HIS A 490 19.82 -9.46 24.11
#